data_AF-A0A2W6E1Y1-F1
#
_entry.id   AF-A0A2W6E1Y1-F1
#
_cell.length_a   1.000
_cell.length_b   1.000
_cell.length_c   1.000
_cell.angle_alpha   90.00
_cell.angle_beta   90.00
_cell.angle_gamma   90.00
#
_symmetry.space_group_name_H-M   'P 1'
#
loop_
_entity.id
_entity.type
_entity.pdbx_description
1 polymer ?
#
loop_
_entity_poly.entity_id
_entity_poly.type
_entity_poly.pdbx_seq_one_letter_code
_entity_poly.pdbx_strand_id
1 'polypeptide(L)'
;MNENLGLPRIVVGVDGSSASLAALRWAVREAGLRGTALHVVRAWEDAAKRVAPYASHAYPQDRAEDLPDASQRLEAEVTAAVGCTPLDTVTVEIAEGLAARVLLDHADGAELLVLGSAGCAPDGIGPVARACLRHAPCPVVVVSVAMSGVPVPA
;
A
#
# COMPACT_ATOMS: atom_id res chain seq x y z
N MET A 1 6.83 -14.28 -24.42
CA MET A 1 6.99 -15.39 -23.46
C MET A 1 7.88 -14.88 -22.35
N ASN A 2 7.29 -14.32 -21.29
CA ASN A 2 8.04 -14.01 -20.08
C ASN A 2 7.40 -14.83 -18.97
N GLU A 3 7.91 -16.04 -18.79
CA GLU A 3 7.66 -16.85 -17.60
C GLU A 3 8.32 -16.12 -16.43
N ASN A 4 7.52 -15.36 -15.70
CA ASN A 4 7.94 -14.78 -14.43
C ASN A 4 7.93 -15.92 -13.41
N LEU A 5 9.03 -16.69 -13.35
CA LEU A 5 9.24 -17.82 -12.42
C LEU A 5 9.46 -17.34 -10.97
N GLY A 6 8.80 -16.27 -10.56
CA GLY A 6 8.67 -15.87 -9.17
C GLY A 6 7.51 -16.61 -8.54
N LEU A 7 7.58 -16.87 -7.23
CA LEU A 7 6.41 -17.29 -6.47
C LEU A 7 5.25 -16.32 -6.76
N PRO A 8 4.00 -16.82 -6.87
CA PRO A 8 2.84 -15.94 -6.89
C PRO A 8 2.93 -14.96 -5.74
N ARG A 9 2.56 -13.69 -5.99
CA ARG A 9 2.78 -12.61 -5.03
C ARG A 9 1.53 -11.80 -4.77
N ILE A 10 1.38 -11.42 -3.51
CA ILE A 10 0.44 -10.41 -3.04
C ILE A 10 1.18 -9.08 -2.96
N VAL A 11 0.61 -8.03 -3.53
CA VAL A 11 1.13 -6.66 -3.40
C VAL A 11 0.29 -5.91 -2.38
N VAL A 12 0.92 -5.16 -1.48
CA VAL A 12 0.21 -4.30 -0.51
C VAL A 12 0.77 -2.88 -0.53
N GLY A 13 -0.13 -1.90 -0.66
CA GLY A 13 0.23 -0.48 -0.59
C GLY A 13 0.24 0.05 0.84
N VAL A 14 1.33 0.69 1.26
CA VAL A 14 1.51 1.22 2.62
C VAL A 14 1.91 2.70 2.61
N ASP A 15 1.09 3.53 3.26
CA ASP A 15 1.28 4.98 3.41
C ASP A 15 1.43 5.42 4.89
N GLY A 16 1.52 4.47 5.82
CA GLY A 16 1.62 4.71 7.26
C GLY A 16 0.29 5.04 7.95
N SER A 17 -0.82 5.16 7.22
CA SER A 17 -2.16 5.28 7.82
C SER A 17 -2.58 4.01 8.57
N SER A 18 -3.47 4.16 9.55
CA SER A 18 -4.01 3.02 10.31
C SER A 18 -4.68 1.97 9.40
N ALA A 19 -5.32 2.41 8.32
CA ALA A 19 -5.96 1.54 7.33
C ALA A 19 -4.96 0.81 6.46
N SER A 20 -3.89 1.47 6.01
CA SER A 20 -2.84 0.77 5.25
C SER A 20 -2.06 -0.22 6.13
N LEU A 21 -1.87 0.07 7.41
CA LEU A 21 -1.30 -0.89 8.37
C LEU A 21 -2.24 -2.07 8.65
N ALA A 22 -3.56 -1.84 8.68
CA ALA A 22 -4.53 -2.93 8.74
C ALA A 22 -4.50 -3.80 7.48
N ALA A 23 -4.36 -3.17 6.31
CA ALA A 23 -4.16 -3.86 5.03
C ALA A 23 -2.88 -4.71 5.02
N LEU A 24 -1.76 -4.17 5.52
CA LEU A 24 -0.50 -4.90 5.68
C LEU A 24 -0.66 -6.15 6.54
N ARG A 25 -1.26 -6.02 7.74
CA ARG A 25 -1.52 -7.19 8.60
C ARG A 25 -2.44 -8.21 7.96
N TRP A 26 -3.42 -7.76 7.17
CA TRP A 26 -4.29 -8.65 6.42
C TRP A 26 -3.51 -9.40 5.33
N ALA A 27 -2.69 -8.69 4.55
CA ALA A 27 -1.89 -9.26 3.47
C ALA A 27 -0.83 -10.25 3.97
N VAL A 28 -0.20 -9.99 5.12
CA VAL A 28 0.72 -10.94 5.78
C VAL A 28 0.03 -12.26 6.08
N ARG A 29 -1.16 -12.21 6.70
CA ARG A 29 -1.92 -13.44 7.00
C ARG A 29 -2.32 -14.17 5.72
N GLU A 30 -2.81 -13.44 4.72
CA GLU A 30 -3.24 -14.03 3.45
C GLU A 30 -2.07 -14.68 2.71
N ALA A 31 -0.90 -14.03 2.68
CA ALA A 31 0.30 -14.59 2.07
C ALA A 31 0.73 -15.90 2.75
N GLY A 32 0.69 -15.94 4.10
CA GLY A 32 0.97 -17.15 4.87
C GLY A 32 -0.03 -18.28 4.61
N LEU A 33 -1.31 -17.97 4.43
CA LEU A 33 -2.35 -18.97 4.10
C LEU A 33 -2.19 -19.53 2.68
N ARG A 34 -1.75 -18.70 1.73
CA ARG A 34 -1.57 -19.08 0.33
C ARG A 34 -0.20 -19.66 0.00
N GLY A 35 0.79 -19.49 0.87
CA GLY A 35 2.18 -19.85 0.57
C GLY A 35 2.78 -18.97 -0.53
N THR A 36 2.35 -17.71 -0.63
CA THR A 36 2.75 -16.75 -1.66
C THR A 36 3.74 -15.73 -1.10
N ALA A 37 4.53 -15.11 -1.97
CA ALA A 37 5.35 -13.97 -1.57
C ALA A 37 4.47 -12.74 -1.24
N LEU A 38 4.97 -11.87 -0.35
CA LEU A 38 4.38 -10.57 -0.06
C LEU A 38 5.33 -9.46 -0.52
N HIS A 39 4.80 -8.52 -1.29
CA HIS A 39 5.53 -7.36 -1.75
C HIS A 39 4.87 -6.09 -1.21
N VAL A 40 5.57 -5.41 -0.30
CA VAL A 40 5.13 -4.20 0.38
C VAL A 40 5.65 -3.00 -0.37
N VAL A 41 4.74 -2.13 -0.84
CA VAL A 41 5.07 -0.99 -1.68
C VAL A 41 4.64 0.30 -1.00
N ARG A 42 5.58 1.20 -0.78
CA ARG A 42 5.30 2.60 -0.43
C ARG A 42 5.65 3.49 -1.61
N ALA A 43 4.67 4.23 -2.11
CA ALA A 43 4.90 5.25 -3.10
C ALA A 43 5.21 6.59 -2.44
N TRP A 44 6.14 7.33 -3.00
CA TRP A 44 6.44 8.71 -2.59
C TRP A 44 6.56 9.59 -3.82
N GLU A 45 6.28 10.88 -3.67
CA GLU A 45 6.43 11.87 -4.74
C GLU A 45 7.50 12.86 -4.34
N ASP A 46 8.43 13.16 -5.26
CA ASP A 46 9.35 14.27 -5.08
C ASP A 46 8.58 15.58 -5.12
N ALA A 47 8.55 16.29 -3.98
CA ALA A 47 7.88 17.57 -3.85
C ALA A 47 8.42 18.62 -4.85
N ALA A 48 9.68 18.52 -5.25
CA ALA A 48 10.28 19.40 -6.26
C ALA A 48 9.65 19.19 -7.66
N LYS A 49 9.15 17.98 -7.96
CA LYS A 49 8.50 17.65 -9.24
C LYS A 49 7.00 17.96 -9.25
N ARG A 50 6.38 18.27 -8.10
CA ARG A 50 4.97 18.67 -7.98
C ARG A 50 4.70 20.13 -8.34
N VAL A 51 5.74 20.96 -8.45
CA VAL A 51 5.58 22.38 -8.77
C VAL A 51 5.57 22.56 -10.29
N ALA A 52 4.38 22.80 -10.85
CA ALA A 52 4.30 23.33 -12.21
C ALA A 52 5.02 24.69 -12.26
N PRO A 53 5.76 25.04 -13.33
CA PRO A 53 6.55 26.28 -13.40
C PRO A 53 5.76 27.58 -13.14
N TYR A 54 4.42 27.51 -13.25
CA TYR A 54 3.48 28.62 -13.11
C TYR A 54 2.65 28.57 -11.83
N ALA A 55 2.83 27.56 -10.96
CA ALA A 55 2.09 27.46 -9.71
C ALA A 55 2.79 28.27 -8.61
N SER A 56 2.08 29.24 -7.99
CA SER A 56 2.56 29.90 -6.78
C SER A 56 2.81 28.87 -5.67
N HIS A 57 3.88 29.05 -4.91
CA HIS A 57 4.37 28.20 -3.81
C HIS A 57 3.42 28.07 -2.59
N ALA A 58 2.11 28.06 -2.81
CA ALA A 58 1.08 27.99 -1.78
C ALA A 58 0.55 26.55 -1.54
N TYR A 59 1.24 25.52 -2.03
CA TYR A 59 0.98 24.15 -1.59
C TYR A 59 1.71 23.92 -0.25
N PRO A 60 1.05 23.32 0.76
CA PRO A 60 1.73 22.99 2.01
C PRO A 60 2.89 22.05 1.69
N GLN A 61 4.11 22.46 2.06
CA GLN A 61 5.32 21.65 2.03
C GLN A 61 5.32 20.52 3.08
N ASP A 62 4.17 20.25 3.73
CA ASP A 62 4.04 19.49 4.97
C ASP A 62 4.37 17.99 4.87
N ARG A 63 4.83 17.51 3.72
CA ARG A 63 5.23 16.11 3.52
C ARG A 63 6.48 15.94 2.66
N ALA A 64 7.47 16.83 2.80
CA ALA A 64 8.84 16.39 2.56
C ALA A 64 9.19 15.38 3.68
N GLU A 65 8.72 14.14 3.57
CA GLU A 65 9.20 13.04 4.39
C GLU A 65 10.64 12.78 3.97
N ASP A 66 11.58 12.88 4.91
CA ASP A 66 12.95 12.45 4.68
C ASP A 66 12.92 10.95 4.32
N LEU A 67 13.26 10.63 3.07
CA LEU A 67 13.26 9.28 2.52
C LEU A 67 13.93 8.22 3.42
N PRO A 68 15.10 8.50 4.05
CA PRO A 68 15.71 7.57 4.99
C PRO A 68 14.81 7.23 6.19
N ASP A 69 14.14 8.24 6.75
CA ASP A 69 13.23 8.06 7.90
C ASP A 69 11.96 7.32 7.49
N ALA A 70 11.44 7.60 6.30
CA ALA A 70 10.30 6.88 5.73
C ALA A 70 10.62 5.39 5.52
N SER A 71 11.84 5.07 5.08
CA SER A 71 12.30 3.68 4.90
C SER A 71 12.42 2.94 6.22
N GLN A 72 13.12 3.53 7.19
CA GLN A 72 13.29 2.91 8.50
C GLN A 72 11.94 2.70 9.20
N ARG A 73 11.02 3.66 9.07
CA ARG A 73 9.67 3.55 9.63
C ARG A 73 8.86 2.44 8.95
N LEU A 74 8.92 2.34 7.62
CA LEU A 74 8.24 1.28 6.88
C LEU A 74 8.78 -0.10 7.26
N GLU A 75 10.10 -0.26 7.38
CA GLU A 75 10.72 -1.50 7.83
C GLU A 75 10.26 -1.91 9.23
N ALA A 76 10.17 -0.95 10.15
CA ALA A 76 9.65 -1.19 11.50
C ALA A 76 8.16 -1.60 11.48
N GLU A 77 7.34 -0.93 10.66
CA GLU A 77 5.92 -1.26 10.46
C GLU A 77 5.74 -2.68 9.88
N VAL A 78 6.56 -3.05 8.89
CA VAL A 78 6.58 -4.40 8.30
C VAL A 78 7.02 -5.44 9.30
N THR A 79 8.13 -5.20 10.01
CA THR A 79 8.64 -6.13 11.03
C THR A 79 7.58 -6.39 12.11
N ALA A 80 6.91 -5.34 12.58
CA ALA A 80 5.83 -5.47 13.56
C ALA A 80 4.61 -6.24 13.01
N ALA A 81 4.30 -6.11 11.72
CA ALA A 81 3.18 -6.80 11.09
C ALA A 81 3.48 -8.28 10.77
N VAL A 82 4.71 -8.59 10.36
CA VAL A 82 5.16 -9.94 9.98
C VAL A 82 5.34 -10.83 11.21
N GLY A 83 5.78 -10.26 12.34
CA GLY A 83 5.96 -11.00 13.59
C GLY A 83 6.95 -12.16 13.43
N CYS A 84 6.50 -13.39 13.69
CA CYS A 84 7.31 -14.61 13.54
C CYS A 84 7.21 -15.29 12.16
N THR A 85 6.51 -14.66 11.20
CA THR A 85 6.38 -15.22 9.85
C THR A 85 7.74 -15.22 9.16
N PRO A 86 8.12 -16.27 8.41
CA PRO A 86 9.40 -16.31 7.70
C PRO A 86 9.58 -15.10 6.76
N LEU A 87 10.62 -14.31 7.01
CA LEU A 87 10.91 -13.04 6.33
C LEU A 87 11.40 -13.23 4.89
N ASP A 88 11.82 -14.44 4.51
CA ASP A 88 12.32 -14.78 3.17
C ASP A 88 11.26 -14.67 2.07
N THR A 89 10.00 -14.50 2.44
CA THR A 89 8.87 -14.29 1.52
C THR A 89 8.38 -12.84 1.44
N VAL A 90 8.95 -11.92 2.23
CA VAL A 90 8.51 -10.52 2.31
C VAL A 90 9.57 -9.61 1.71
N THR A 91 9.16 -8.78 0.74
CA THR A 91 9.99 -7.75 0.12
C THR A 91 9.37 -6.38 0.35
N VAL A 92 10.22 -5.37 0.55
CA VAL A 92 9.80 -3.98 0.81
C VAL A 92 10.41 -3.08 -0.25
N GLU A 93 9.59 -2.24 -0.88
CA GLU A 93 10.00 -1.30 -1.90
C GLU A 93 9.43 0.10 -1.63
N ILE A 94 10.30 1.11 -1.80
CA ILE A 94 9.92 2.52 -1.78
C ILE A 94 10.12 3.06 -3.19
N ALA A 95 9.01 3.26 -3.88
CA ALA A 95 9.00 3.62 -5.29
C ALA A 95 8.61 5.10 -5.48
N GLU A 96 9.36 5.80 -6.33
CA GLU A 96 9.03 7.17 -6.69
C GLU A 96 7.88 7.18 -7.71
N GLY A 97 6.83 7.95 -7.42
CA GLY A 97 5.74 8.21 -8.36
C GLY A 97 4.39 8.40 -7.68
N LEU A 98 3.38 8.67 -8.50
CA LEU A 98 1.99 8.72 -8.06
C LEU A 98 1.58 7.35 -7.51
N ALA A 99 1.05 7.32 -6.28
CA ALA A 99 0.72 6.07 -5.59
C ALA A 99 -0.15 5.12 -6.42
N ALA A 100 -1.19 5.63 -7.09
CA ALA A 100 -2.04 4.81 -7.94
C ALA A 100 -1.27 4.21 -9.13
N ARG A 101 -0.34 4.95 -9.73
CA ARG A 101 0.44 4.46 -10.87
C ARG A 101 1.42 3.37 -10.45
N VAL A 102 2.21 3.65 -9.42
CA VAL A 102 3.17 2.70 -8.83
C VAL A 102 2.47 1.39 -8.47
N LEU A 103 1.34 1.46 -7.75
CA LEU A 103 0.62 0.25 -7.33
C LEU A 103 0.03 -0.52 -8.51
N LEU A 104 -0.43 0.16 -9.57
CA LEU A 104 -0.94 -0.49 -10.77
C LEU A 104 0.17 -1.17 -11.57
N ASP A 105 1.35 -0.56 -11.66
CA ASP A 105 2.51 -1.16 -12.31
C ASP A 105 2.95 -2.43 -11.55
N HIS A 106 2.96 -2.38 -10.22
CA HIS A 106 3.31 -3.54 -9.38
C HIS A 106 2.24 -4.63 -9.32
N ALA A 107 0.98 -4.26 -9.56
CA ALA A 107 -0.14 -5.19 -9.66
C ALA A 107 -0.06 -6.08 -10.92
N ASP A 108 0.71 -5.69 -11.94
CA ASP A 108 0.93 -6.53 -13.11
C ASP A 108 1.68 -7.82 -12.74
N GLY A 109 1.05 -8.96 -13.05
CA GLY A 109 1.51 -10.29 -12.63
C GLY A 109 1.37 -10.60 -11.14
N ALA A 110 0.71 -9.75 -10.34
CA ALA A 110 0.35 -10.08 -8.97
C ALA A 110 -0.96 -10.87 -8.92
N GLU A 111 -1.12 -11.77 -7.94
CA GLU A 111 -2.37 -12.49 -7.75
C GLU A 111 -3.42 -11.66 -7.00
N LEU A 112 -2.96 -10.66 -6.25
CA LEU A 112 -3.81 -9.83 -5.40
C LEU A 112 -3.13 -8.49 -5.10
N LEU A 113 -3.89 -7.41 -5.20
CA LEU A 113 -3.51 -6.09 -4.70
C LEU A 113 -4.33 -5.76 -3.44
N VAL A 114 -3.65 -5.38 -2.35
CA VAL A 114 -4.27 -5.08 -1.06
C VAL A 114 -4.03 -3.62 -0.69
N LEU A 115 -5.10 -2.91 -0.33
CA LEU A 115 -5.08 -1.48 -0.02
C LEU A 115 -5.84 -1.18 1.27
N GLY A 116 -5.44 -0.12 1.97
CA GLY A 116 -6.22 0.46 3.05
C GLY A 116 -7.40 1.28 2.53
N SER A 117 -8.50 1.28 3.27
CA SER A 117 -9.59 2.25 3.10
C SER A 117 -9.11 3.67 3.44
N ALA A 118 -9.69 4.70 2.83
CA ALA A 118 -9.41 6.08 3.25
C ALA A 118 -10.37 6.48 4.38
N GLY A 119 -9.83 6.74 5.57
CA GLY A 119 -10.62 7.10 6.75
C GLY A 119 -11.45 8.39 6.62
N CYS A 120 -11.15 9.26 5.65
CA CYS A 120 -11.85 10.54 5.45
C CYS A 120 -12.79 10.55 4.23
N ALA A 121 -12.85 9.47 3.44
CA ALA A 121 -13.75 9.41 2.29
C ALA A 121 -15.18 9.05 2.74
N PRO A 122 -16.23 9.66 2.15
CA PRO A 122 -17.62 9.42 2.55
C PRO A 122 -18.07 7.96 2.36
N ASP A 123 -17.46 7.24 1.41
CA ASP A 123 -17.67 5.81 1.17
C ASP A 123 -16.52 4.95 1.72
N GLY A 124 -15.56 5.54 2.44
CA GLY A 124 -14.35 4.88 2.91
C GLY A 124 -13.34 4.55 1.81
N ILE A 125 -13.57 4.92 0.54
CA ILE A 125 -12.68 4.59 -0.58
C ILE A 125 -11.95 5.84 -1.06
N GLY A 126 -10.63 5.85 -0.83
CA GLY A 126 -9.76 6.93 -1.26
C GLY A 126 -9.51 6.97 -2.77
N PRO A 127 -8.91 8.06 -3.28
CA PRO A 127 -8.61 8.21 -4.71
C PRO A 127 -7.68 7.10 -5.23
N VAL A 128 -6.67 6.69 -4.46
CA VAL A 128 -5.75 5.61 -4.84
C VAL A 128 -6.47 4.27 -4.94
N ALA A 129 -7.25 3.90 -3.91
CA ALA A 129 -8.05 2.68 -3.92
C ALA A 129 -9.06 2.67 -5.06
N ARG A 130 -9.74 3.80 -5.34
CA ARG A 130 -10.69 3.92 -6.45
C ARG A 130 -10.02 3.76 -7.82
N ALA A 131 -8.83 4.32 -8.01
CA ALA A 131 -8.06 4.12 -9.23
C ALA A 131 -7.65 2.66 -9.42
N CYS A 132 -7.16 2.02 -8.36
CA CYS A 132 -6.76 0.61 -8.38
C CYS A 132 -7.96 -0.32 -8.65
N LEU A 133 -9.10 -0.12 -7.98
CA LEU A 133 -10.33 -0.87 -8.21
C LEU A 133 -10.81 -0.80 -9.66
N ARG A 134 -10.55 0.32 -10.35
CA ARG A 134 -10.96 0.52 -11.75
C ARG A 134 -9.99 -0.09 -12.75
N HIS A 135 -8.70 -0.14 -12.43
CA HIS A 135 -7.64 -0.35 -13.43
C HIS A 135 -6.69 -1.52 -13.14
N ALA A 136 -6.73 -2.12 -11.94
CA ALA A 136 -5.82 -3.20 -11.60
C ALA A 136 -6.04 -4.41 -12.53
N PRO A 137 -4.96 -5.04 -13.02
CA PRO A 137 -5.04 -6.26 -13.82
C PRO A 137 -5.32 -7.51 -12.96
N CYS A 138 -5.38 -7.37 -11.64
CA CYS A 138 -5.60 -8.44 -10.67
C CYS A 138 -6.72 -8.08 -9.67
N PRO A 139 -7.26 -9.07 -8.93
CA PRO A 139 -8.23 -8.82 -7.87
C PRO A 139 -7.69 -7.83 -6.83
N VAL A 140 -8.57 -6.95 -6.35
CA VAL A 140 -8.24 -5.92 -5.35
C VAL A 140 -9.01 -6.15 -4.06
N VAL A 141 -8.32 -6.12 -2.94
CA VAL A 141 -8.91 -6.13 -1.59
C VAL A 141 -8.71 -4.77 -0.94
N VAL A 142 -9.80 -4.18 -0.44
CA VAL A 142 -9.77 -2.96 0.36
C VAL A 142 -10.07 -3.32 1.81
N VAL A 143 -9.12 -3.04 2.70
CA VAL A 143 -9.21 -3.35 4.12
C VAL A 143 -9.56 -2.08 4.89
N SER A 144 -10.65 -2.16 5.66
CA SER A 144 -11.07 -1.09 6.56
C SER A 144 -10.56 -1.32 7.98
N VAL A 145 -10.27 -0.24 8.70
CA VAL A 145 -10.13 -0.30 10.16
C VAL A 145 -11.54 -0.37 10.72
N ALA A 146 -11.88 -1.46 11.38
CA ALA A 146 -13.14 -1.52 12.12
C ALA A 146 -13.16 -0.34 13.11
N MET A 147 -14.12 0.59 12.93
CA MET A 147 -14.40 1.54 13.99
C MET A 147 -14.94 0.73 15.16
N SER A 148 -14.12 0.58 16.20
CA SER A 148 -14.57 0.08 17.50
C SER A 148 -15.70 0.99 17.99
N GLY A 149 -16.95 0.56 17.78
CA GLY A 149 -18.12 1.36 18.17
C GLY A 149 -19.47 1.02 17.51
N VAL A 150 -19.55 0.14 16.50
CA VAL A 150 -20.86 -0.26 15.95
C VAL A 150 -21.42 -1.43 16.78
N PRO A 151 -22.55 -1.26 17.49
CA PRO A 151 -23.20 -2.38 18.17
C PRO A 151 -23.72 -3.37 17.12
N VAL A 152 -23.41 -4.64 17.29
CA VAL A 152 -24.07 -5.72 16.54
C VAL A 152 -25.52 -5.76 17.03
N PRO A 153 -26.54 -5.62 16.16
CA PRO A 153 -27.92 -5.81 16.57
C PRO A 153 -28.10 -7.26 17.04
N ALA A 154 -28.72 -7.42 18.21
CA ALA A 154 -29.05 -8.70 18.84
C ALA A 154 -30.02 -9.53 17.99
#